data_AF-A0A232M5R7-F1
#
_entry.id   AF-A0A232M5R7-F1
#
_cell.length_a   1.000
_cell.length_b   1.000
_cell.length_c   1.000
_cell.angle_alpha   90.00
_cell.angle_beta   90.00
_cell.angle_gamma   90.00
#
_symmetry.space_group_name_H-M   'P 1'
#
loop_
_entity.id
_entity.type
_entity.pdbx_description
1 polymer ?
#
loop_
_entity_poly.entity_id
_entity_poly.type
_entity_poly.pdbx_seq_one_letter_code
_entity_poly.pdbx_strand_id
1 'polypeptide(L)'
;MRTPGGQTSKPDRNAIGARRPRPPISRTVFLEQSVSLWGWPSRGGLIVLRNITGADFDFLGLDPVHPPLQRSPDQDKEDEFCQQLLLLGAKWFDSKSRYFFVFGVAQDEEPCILALENGEAPELSTMERRWVSVGWPSEPDRRGGLWVAEFDTPMYGVQEKHNLVPSAAVKVTLARTMDEKCAILKSIGGKFHQSLDTYDGAACLKAWTTKTAGEVGPLEITKYETEGA
;
A
#
# COMPACT_ATOMS: atom_id res chain seq x y z
N MET A 1 55.34 -40.35 -1.58
CA MET A 1 54.87 -38.97 -1.41
C MET A 1 53.53 -38.82 -2.14
N ARG A 2 52.42 -38.68 -1.39
CA ARG A 2 51.10 -38.29 -1.91
C ARG A 2 50.73 -36.98 -1.23
N THR A 3 50.43 -35.95 -2.00
CA THR A 3 49.92 -34.66 -1.49
C THR A 3 48.39 -34.68 -1.55
N PRO A 4 47.66 -34.23 -0.52
CA PRO A 4 46.20 -34.32 -0.47
C PRO A 4 45.50 -33.25 -1.31
N GLY A 5 44.33 -33.60 -1.86
CA GLY A 5 43.48 -32.70 -2.63
C GLY A 5 42.88 -31.58 -1.78
N GLY A 6 43.05 -30.34 -2.25
CA GLY A 6 42.34 -29.18 -1.73
C GLY A 6 40.96 -29.08 -2.36
N GLN A 7 39.91 -29.31 -1.58
CA GLN A 7 38.55 -28.94 -1.93
C GLN A 7 38.46 -27.40 -2.02
N THR A 8 38.19 -26.89 -3.21
CA THR A 8 37.75 -25.51 -3.38
C THR A 8 36.28 -25.44 -2.96
N SER A 9 36.02 -24.82 -1.81
CA SER A 9 34.66 -24.49 -1.39
C SER A 9 34.05 -23.53 -2.43
N LYS A 10 32.98 -23.97 -3.10
CA LYS A 10 32.17 -23.09 -3.95
C LYS A 10 31.57 -21.98 -3.06
N PRO A 11 31.53 -20.72 -3.53
CA PRO A 11 30.89 -19.66 -2.77
C PRO A 11 29.40 -19.97 -2.61
N ASP A 12 28.93 -19.84 -1.38
CA ASP A 12 27.55 -19.99 -0.99
C ASP A 12 26.70 -18.94 -1.72
N ARG A 13 25.80 -19.40 -2.58
CA ARG A 13 24.92 -18.54 -3.40
C ARG A 13 23.71 -18.01 -2.61
N ASN A 14 23.58 -18.33 -1.33
CA ASN A 14 22.40 -17.99 -0.53
C ASN A 14 22.56 -16.75 0.38
N ALA A 15 23.62 -15.96 0.25
CA ALA A 15 23.74 -14.69 0.97
C ALA A 15 23.11 -13.52 0.20
N ILE A 16 21.88 -13.65 -0.31
CA ILE A 16 21.07 -12.47 -0.63
C ILE A 16 20.55 -11.98 0.72
N GLY A 17 21.26 -11.00 1.29
CA GLY A 17 21.09 -10.55 2.66
C GLY A 17 19.63 -10.34 3.05
N ALA A 18 19.28 -10.81 4.25
CA ALA A 18 18.02 -10.51 4.89
C ALA A 18 17.67 -9.02 4.68
N ARG A 19 16.49 -8.74 4.15
CA ARG A 19 15.97 -7.36 4.02
C ARG A 19 16.10 -6.70 5.39
N ARG A 20 17.02 -5.75 5.54
CA ARG A 20 17.13 -4.97 6.77
C ARG A 20 15.75 -4.38 7.05
N PRO A 21 15.23 -4.48 8.29
CA PRO A 21 13.99 -3.82 8.66
C PRO A 21 14.11 -2.34 8.29
N ARG A 22 13.21 -1.86 7.42
CA ARG A 22 13.23 -0.43 7.06
C ARG A 22 13.06 0.40 8.33
N PRO A 23 13.79 1.51 8.50
CA PRO A 23 13.58 2.38 9.65
C PRO A 23 12.10 2.81 9.77
N PRO A 24 11.57 2.98 10.99
CA PRO A 24 10.19 3.44 11.27
C PRO A 24 9.89 4.87 10.79
N ILE A 25 10.85 5.48 10.10
CA ILE A 25 10.79 6.80 9.50
C ILE A 25 10.66 6.76 7.98
N SER A 26 10.55 5.60 7.34
CA SER A 26 10.48 5.52 5.86
C SER A 26 9.16 6.09 5.33
N ARG A 27 9.23 6.97 4.32
CA ARG A 27 8.06 7.51 3.59
C ARG A 27 8.00 6.98 2.17
N THR A 28 8.99 7.34 1.35
CA THR A 28 9.06 6.85 -0.03
C THR A 28 9.85 5.55 -0.08
N VAL A 29 9.19 4.53 -0.59
CA VAL A 29 9.69 3.16 -0.63
C VAL A 29 9.79 2.72 -2.08
N PHE A 30 11.02 2.46 -2.51
CA PHE A 30 11.30 1.86 -3.82
C PHE A 30 11.24 0.34 -3.71
N LEU A 31 10.44 -0.27 -4.58
CA LEU A 31 10.36 -1.71 -4.83
C LEU A 31 10.83 -1.97 -6.27
N GLU A 32 11.03 -3.23 -6.62
CA GLU A 32 11.65 -3.62 -7.90
C GLU A 32 10.91 -3.04 -9.13
N GLN A 33 9.58 -2.96 -9.07
CA GLN A 33 8.75 -2.51 -10.20
C GLN A 33 7.73 -1.43 -9.80
N SER A 34 7.84 -0.89 -8.58
CA SER A 34 6.89 0.12 -8.11
C SER A 34 7.44 1.00 -7.00
N VAL A 35 6.79 2.14 -6.82
CA VAL A 35 7.02 3.03 -5.68
C VAL A 35 5.81 2.94 -4.77
N SER A 36 6.05 2.98 -3.46
CA SER A 36 5.00 3.06 -2.44
C SER A 36 5.25 4.26 -1.53
N LEU A 37 4.18 4.90 -1.08
CA LEU A 37 4.23 5.91 -0.02
C LEU A 37 3.63 5.35 1.25
N TRP A 38 4.36 5.56 2.35
CA TRP A 38 3.98 5.12 3.68
C TRP A 38 3.68 6.33 4.56
N GLY A 39 2.58 6.26 5.30
CA GLY A 39 2.16 7.24 6.30
C GLY A 39 2.03 6.59 7.68
N TRP A 40 2.43 7.33 8.70
CA TRP A 40 2.51 6.87 10.08
C TRP A 40 1.54 7.66 10.98
N PRO A 41 0.27 7.27 11.02
CA PRO A 41 -0.77 8.01 11.74
C PRO A 41 -0.52 8.00 13.25
N SER A 42 -0.85 9.10 13.92
CA SER A 42 -0.73 9.27 15.38
C SER A 42 -1.50 8.21 16.17
N ARG A 43 -2.61 7.74 15.60
CA ARG A 43 -3.45 6.66 16.14
C ARG A 43 -2.86 5.26 16.00
N GLY A 44 -1.72 5.12 15.32
CA GLY A 44 -1.05 3.85 15.11
C GLY A 44 -1.51 3.10 13.84
N GLY A 45 -0.77 2.03 13.56
CA GLY A 45 -0.82 1.32 12.30
C GLY A 45 0.07 1.94 11.22
N LEU A 46 -0.15 1.50 9.99
CA LEU A 46 0.61 1.90 8.82
C LEU A 46 -0.34 2.12 7.64
N ILE A 47 -0.30 3.32 7.07
CA ILE A 47 -1.05 3.63 5.85
C ILE A 47 -0.12 3.46 4.65
N VAL A 48 -0.51 2.62 3.68
CA VAL A 48 0.31 2.33 2.50
C VAL A 48 -0.49 2.57 1.22
N LEU A 49 0.02 3.50 0.40
CA LEU A 49 -0.35 3.62 -1.00
C LEU A 49 0.70 2.90 -1.85
N ARG A 50 0.32 1.80 -2.49
CA ARG A 50 1.21 1.07 -3.41
C ARG A 50 0.99 1.51 -4.86
N ASN A 51 2.00 1.30 -5.70
CA ASN A 51 1.94 1.56 -7.15
C ASN A 51 1.54 3.00 -7.46
N ILE A 52 2.19 3.95 -6.78
CA ILE A 52 1.93 5.36 -6.96
C ILE A 52 2.25 5.81 -8.40
N THR A 53 1.41 6.70 -8.93
CA THR A 53 1.51 7.24 -10.29
C THR A 53 1.97 8.70 -10.29
N GLY A 54 2.34 9.24 -11.46
CA GLY A 54 2.66 10.67 -11.58
C GLY A 54 1.51 11.58 -11.14
N ALA A 55 0.28 11.23 -11.51
CA ALA A 55 -0.92 11.96 -11.07
C ALA A 55 -1.07 11.99 -9.54
N ASP A 56 -0.70 10.91 -8.85
CA ASP A 56 -0.74 10.86 -7.38
C ASP A 56 0.33 11.74 -6.74
N PHE A 57 1.53 11.80 -7.32
CA PHE A 57 2.57 12.73 -6.90
C PHE A 57 2.10 14.18 -7.01
N ASP A 58 1.50 14.54 -8.15
CA ASP A 58 0.96 15.87 -8.38
C ASP A 58 -0.17 16.22 -7.39
N PHE A 59 -1.07 15.26 -7.12
CA PHE A 59 -2.14 15.43 -6.12
C PHE A 59 -1.59 15.68 -4.71
N LEU A 60 -0.52 14.99 -4.34
CA LEU A 60 0.14 15.15 -3.04
C LEU A 60 1.10 16.35 -2.99
N GLY A 61 1.31 17.05 -4.10
CA GLY A 61 2.29 18.14 -4.20
C GLY A 61 3.74 17.68 -3.99
N LEU A 62 4.07 16.45 -4.39
CA LEU A 62 5.39 15.84 -4.20
C LEU A 62 6.21 15.89 -5.49
N ASP A 63 7.52 16.10 -5.35
CA ASP A 63 8.46 16.03 -6.47
C ASP A 63 8.77 14.56 -6.84
N PRO A 64 8.44 14.10 -8.07
CA PRO A 64 8.74 12.73 -8.49
C PRO A 64 10.25 12.48 -8.71
N VAL A 65 11.07 13.52 -8.90
CA VAL A 65 12.53 13.40 -9.08
C VAL A 65 13.23 13.29 -7.74
N HIS A 66 12.79 14.08 -6.75
CA HIS A 66 13.35 14.10 -5.40
C HIS A 66 12.27 13.90 -4.32
N PRO A 67 11.65 12.71 -4.27
CA PRO A 67 10.57 12.46 -3.34
C PRO A 67 11.09 12.40 -1.89
N PRO A 68 10.28 12.80 -0.89
CA PRO A 68 10.69 12.75 0.50
C PRO A 68 10.89 11.29 0.94
N LEU A 69 12.12 10.93 1.30
CA LEU A 69 12.48 9.57 1.70
C LEU A 69 12.02 9.24 3.12
N GLN A 70 11.93 10.26 3.98
CA GLN A 70 11.57 10.12 5.39
C GLN A 70 10.22 10.77 5.71
N ARG A 71 9.57 10.25 6.75
CA ARG A 71 8.32 10.78 7.31
C ARG A 71 8.56 12.13 7.99
N SER A 72 7.48 12.87 8.24
CA SER A 72 7.57 14.14 8.95
C SER A 72 7.90 13.89 10.43
N PRO A 73 8.83 14.66 11.04
CA PRO A 73 9.00 14.67 12.50
C PRO A 73 7.84 15.36 13.21
N ASP A 74 7.12 16.23 12.50
CA ASP A 74 5.90 16.87 12.95
C ASP A 74 4.72 15.93 12.70
N GLN A 75 4.10 15.45 13.79
CA GLN A 75 3.05 14.44 13.76
C GLN A 75 1.75 14.98 13.14
N ASP A 76 1.44 16.26 13.30
CA ASP A 76 0.22 16.83 12.71
C ASP A 76 0.33 16.86 11.19
N LYS A 77 1.50 17.24 10.66
CA LYS A 77 1.80 17.15 9.22
C LYS A 77 1.84 15.72 8.70
N GLU A 78 2.29 14.77 9.52
CA GLU A 78 2.25 13.35 9.15
C GLU A 78 0.81 12.83 9.09
N ASP A 79 -0.05 13.26 10.00
CA ASP A 79 -1.47 12.91 10.02
C ASP A 79 -2.25 13.53 8.86
N GLU A 80 -1.94 14.77 8.47
CA GLU A 80 -2.45 15.40 7.24
C GLU A 80 -2.04 14.60 6.00
N PHE A 81 -0.77 14.21 5.91
CA PHE A 81 -0.27 13.38 4.82
C PHE A 81 -0.98 12.01 4.78
N CYS A 82 -1.17 11.38 5.93
CA CYS A 82 -1.93 10.14 6.06
C CYS A 82 -3.34 10.27 5.51
N GLN A 83 -4.04 11.36 5.83
CA GLN A 83 -5.37 11.64 5.31
C GLN A 83 -5.37 11.75 3.78
N GLN A 84 -4.40 12.47 3.21
CA GLN A 84 -4.27 12.60 1.75
C GLN A 84 -4.01 11.25 1.07
N LEU A 85 -3.19 10.38 1.67
CA LEU A 85 -2.97 9.02 1.15
C LEU A 85 -4.28 8.22 1.10
N LEU A 86 -5.13 8.32 2.14
CA LEU A 86 -6.42 7.63 2.16
C LEU A 86 -7.33 8.11 1.03
N LEU A 87 -7.30 9.40 0.68
CA LEU A 87 -8.06 9.94 -0.46
C LEU A 87 -7.64 9.35 -1.81
N LEU A 88 -6.44 8.78 -1.91
CA LEU A 88 -5.95 8.11 -3.13
C LEU A 88 -6.19 6.60 -3.14
N GLY A 89 -6.84 6.06 -2.10
CA GLY A 89 -7.10 4.62 -1.97
C GLY A 89 -6.01 3.86 -1.22
N ALA A 90 -5.20 4.54 -0.41
CA ALA A 90 -4.26 3.86 0.48
C ALA A 90 -4.99 2.94 1.47
N LYS A 91 -4.31 1.87 1.88
CA LYS A 91 -4.80 0.90 2.87
C LYS A 91 -4.24 1.23 4.24
N TRP A 92 -5.03 1.02 5.29
CA TRP A 92 -4.61 1.25 6.67
C TRP A 92 -4.50 -0.08 7.44
N PHE A 93 -3.27 -0.57 7.55
CA PHE A 93 -2.95 -1.80 8.28
C PHE A 93 -2.76 -1.51 9.77
N ASP A 94 -3.15 -2.46 10.61
CA ASP A 94 -3.06 -2.32 12.07
C ASP A 94 -1.62 -2.22 12.56
N SER A 95 -0.69 -2.82 11.81
CA SER A 95 0.73 -2.69 12.07
C SER A 95 1.57 -2.87 10.81
N LYS A 96 2.84 -2.49 10.91
CA LYS A 96 3.84 -2.74 9.87
C LYS A 96 4.04 -4.24 9.63
N SER A 97 4.04 -5.04 10.70
CA SER A 97 4.16 -6.50 10.61
C SER A 97 2.97 -7.10 9.85
N ARG A 98 1.75 -6.62 10.12
CA ARG A 98 0.56 -7.04 9.37
C ARG A 98 0.65 -6.67 7.89
N TYR A 99 1.08 -5.45 7.57
CA TYR A 99 1.32 -5.06 6.17
C TYR A 99 2.29 -6.02 5.47
N PHE A 100 3.43 -6.35 6.08
CA PHE A 100 4.40 -7.26 5.48
C PHE A 100 3.87 -8.69 5.34
N PHE A 101 3.10 -9.16 6.30
CA PHE A 101 2.43 -10.46 6.20
C PHE A 101 1.48 -10.49 4.99
N VAL A 102 0.57 -9.52 4.88
CA VAL A 102 -0.36 -9.41 3.73
C VAL A 102 0.40 -9.28 2.42
N PHE A 103 1.49 -8.50 2.42
CA PHE A 103 2.35 -8.34 1.25
C PHE A 103 2.98 -9.68 0.84
N GLY A 104 3.51 -10.45 1.80
CA GLY A 104 4.10 -11.78 1.55
C GLY A 104 3.08 -12.76 0.99
N VAL A 105 1.85 -12.78 1.53
CA VAL A 105 0.76 -13.59 0.95
C VAL A 105 0.46 -13.18 -0.49
N ALA A 106 0.42 -11.88 -0.78
CA ALA A 106 0.20 -11.37 -2.13
C ALA A 106 1.38 -11.60 -3.10
N GLN A 107 2.50 -12.12 -2.62
CA GLN A 107 3.67 -12.50 -3.41
C GLN A 107 3.91 -14.01 -3.39
N ASP A 108 2.94 -14.79 -2.89
CA ASP A 108 3.03 -16.23 -2.71
C ASP A 108 4.28 -16.66 -1.91
N GLU A 109 4.68 -15.86 -0.92
CA GLU A 109 5.80 -16.18 -0.02
C GLU A 109 5.40 -17.34 0.90
N GLU A 110 6.04 -18.50 0.71
CA GLU A 110 5.73 -19.75 1.40
C GLU A 110 5.54 -19.62 2.93
N PRO A 111 6.39 -18.90 3.70
CA PRO A 111 6.18 -18.76 5.15
C PRO A 111 4.86 -18.07 5.50
N CYS A 112 4.41 -17.09 4.71
CA CYS A 112 3.15 -16.39 4.94
C CYS A 112 1.95 -17.25 4.54
N ILE A 113 2.09 -18.05 3.47
CA ILE A 113 1.05 -19.01 3.05
C ILE A 113 0.84 -20.08 4.12
N LEU A 114 1.92 -20.71 4.59
CA LEU A 114 1.85 -21.74 5.63
C LEU A 114 1.24 -21.20 6.93
N ALA A 115 1.56 -19.96 7.31
CA ALA A 115 0.97 -19.33 8.48
C ALA A 115 -0.56 -19.14 8.36
N LEU A 116 -1.10 -18.90 7.16
CA LEU A 116 -2.55 -18.91 6.92
C LEU A 116 -3.12 -20.32 6.99
N GLU A 117 -2.51 -21.29 6.29
CA GLU A 117 -2.96 -22.68 6.24
C GLU A 117 -3.02 -23.33 7.62
N ASN A 118 -2.01 -23.06 8.45
CA ASN A 118 -1.91 -23.60 9.81
C ASN A 118 -2.77 -22.84 10.83
N GLY A 119 -3.40 -21.72 10.43
CA GLY A 119 -4.14 -20.85 11.35
C GLY A 119 -3.28 -20.12 12.37
N GLU A 120 -1.98 -19.97 12.09
CA GLU A 120 -1.02 -19.23 12.94
C GLU A 120 -1.13 -17.72 12.75
N ALA A 121 -1.71 -17.28 11.62
CA ALA A 121 -2.01 -15.90 11.33
C ALA A 121 -3.51 -15.70 11.05
N PRO A 122 -4.09 -14.55 11.45
CA PRO A 122 -5.48 -14.24 11.14
C PRO A 122 -5.74 -14.14 9.64
N GLU A 123 -6.94 -14.53 9.21
CA GLU A 123 -7.41 -14.37 7.84
C GLU A 123 -7.27 -12.92 7.35
N LEU A 124 -7.07 -12.75 6.04
CA LEU A 124 -7.00 -11.44 5.41
C LEU A 124 -8.36 -10.75 5.51
N SER A 125 -8.39 -9.46 5.84
CA SER A 125 -9.63 -8.68 5.78
C SER A 125 -9.99 -8.31 4.35
N THR A 126 -11.25 -7.92 4.10
CA THR A 126 -11.69 -7.44 2.79
C THR A 126 -10.88 -6.22 2.32
N MET A 127 -10.58 -5.29 3.23
CA MET A 127 -9.76 -4.11 2.95
C MET A 127 -8.34 -4.52 2.51
N GLU A 128 -7.73 -5.48 3.20
CA GLU A 128 -6.37 -5.94 2.94
C GLU A 128 -6.23 -6.57 1.55
N ARG A 129 -7.27 -7.25 1.05
CA ARG A 129 -7.26 -7.93 -0.25
C ARG A 129 -7.58 -7.05 -1.45
N ARG A 130 -8.30 -5.92 -1.25
CA ARG A 130 -8.78 -5.12 -2.39
C ARG A 130 -7.68 -4.33 -3.07
N TRP A 131 -7.60 -4.41 -4.38
CA TRP A 131 -6.95 -3.37 -5.17
C TRP A 131 -7.89 -2.15 -5.20
N VAL A 132 -7.35 -0.99 -4.85
CA VAL A 132 -8.10 0.27 -4.80
C VAL A 132 -7.35 1.32 -5.59
N SER A 133 -8.07 2.10 -6.40
CA SER A 133 -7.54 3.31 -7.00
C SER A 133 -8.62 4.38 -7.07
N VAL A 134 -8.25 5.61 -6.72
CA VAL A 134 -9.15 6.76 -6.69
C VAL A 134 -8.65 7.87 -7.62
N GLY A 135 -9.59 8.52 -8.31
CA GLY A 135 -9.34 9.70 -9.12
C GLY A 135 -10.27 10.85 -8.73
N TRP A 136 -9.72 12.06 -8.69
CA TRP A 136 -10.40 13.30 -8.33
C TRP A 136 -10.48 14.24 -9.54
N PRO A 137 -11.65 14.39 -10.18
CA PRO A 137 -11.80 15.25 -11.35
C PRO A 137 -11.41 16.71 -11.04
N SER A 138 -10.71 17.37 -11.95
CA SER A 138 -10.23 18.76 -11.76
C SER A 138 -11.27 19.82 -12.15
N GLU A 139 -12.29 19.46 -12.93
CA GLU A 139 -13.32 20.38 -13.45
C GLU A 139 -14.24 20.95 -12.34
N PRO A 140 -14.35 22.29 -12.21
CA PRO A 140 -15.16 22.94 -11.17
C PRO A 140 -16.68 22.71 -11.32
N ASP A 141 -17.14 22.36 -12.51
CA ASP A 141 -18.56 22.13 -12.82
C ASP A 141 -19.05 20.75 -12.30
N ARG A 142 -18.11 19.85 -11.96
CA ARG A 142 -18.41 18.60 -11.25
C ARG A 142 -18.19 18.83 -9.76
N ARG A 143 -19.23 19.27 -9.06
CA ARG A 143 -19.27 19.44 -7.59
C ARG A 143 -18.67 18.24 -6.83
N GLY A 144 -17.36 18.26 -6.56
CA GLY A 144 -16.65 17.51 -5.50
C GLY A 144 -16.67 15.97 -5.53
N GLY A 145 -17.00 15.33 -6.65
CA GLY A 145 -17.09 13.86 -6.71
C GLY A 145 -15.76 13.15 -6.93
N LEU A 146 -15.77 11.83 -6.80
CA LEU A 146 -14.59 10.96 -6.99
C LEU A 146 -14.95 9.71 -7.76
N TRP A 147 -13.99 9.20 -8.54
CA TRP A 147 -14.07 7.88 -9.15
C TRP A 147 -13.30 6.89 -8.29
N VAL A 148 -13.95 5.79 -7.91
CA VAL A 148 -13.35 4.73 -7.10
C VAL A 148 -13.46 3.41 -7.85
N ALA A 149 -12.34 2.74 -8.04
CA ALA A 149 -12.30 1.37 -8.53
C ALA A 149 -11.78 0.45 -7.43
N GLU A 150 -12.57 -0.57 -7.09
CA GLU A 150 -12.28 -1.56 -6.07
C GLU A 150 -12.47 -2.96 -6.65
N PHE A 151 -11.41 -3.75 -6.64
CA PHE A 151 -11.41 -5.12 -7.14
C PHE A 151 -10.68 -6.04 -6.17
N ASP A 152 -11.01 -7.32 -6.17
CA ASP A 152 -10.31 -8.29 -5.35
C ASP A 152 -9.01 -8.69 -6.02
N THR A 153 -7.91 -8.58 -5.27
CA THR A 153 -6.61 -9.09 -5.71
C THR A 153 -6.64 -10.61 -5.57
N PRO A 154 -6.25 -11.38 -6.60
CA PRO A 154 -6.06 -12.80 -6.43
C PRO A 154 -4.96 -13.02 -5.40
N MET A 155 -5.33 -13.63 -4.27
CA MET A 155 -4.44 -13.98 -3.17
C MET A 155 -4.73 -15.43 -2.76
N TYR A 156 -3.75 -16.09 -2.16
CA TYR A 156 -3.92 -17.43 -1.63
C TYR A 156 -5.18 -17.55 -0.75
N GLY A 157 -5.96 -18.62 -0.93
CA GLY A 157 -7.17 -18.90 -0.16
C GLY A 157 -8.41 -18.07 -0.55
N VAL A 158 -8.31 -17.14 -1.51
CA VAL A 158 -9.39 -16.21 -1.85
C VAL A 158 -10.00 -16.58 -3.21
N GLN A 159 -11.26 -17.02 -3.20
CA GLN A 159 -11.97 -17.48 -4.42
C GLN A 159 -12.99 -16.46 -4.95
N GLU A 160 -12.63 -15.18 -5.04
CA GLU A 160 -13.48 -14.18 -5.68
C GLU A 160 -13.33 -14.29 -7.21
N LYS A 161 -14.30 -14.89 -7.90
CA LYS A 161 -14.20 -15.14 -9.35
C LYS A 161 -14.74 -13.99 -10.22
N HIS A 162 -15.58 -13.13 -9.65
CA HIS A 162 -16.41 -12.20 -10.43
C HIS A 162 -15.99 -10.73 -10.30
N ASN A 163 -15.13 -10.38 -9.35
CA ASN A 163 -14.67 -9.01 -9.10
C ASN A 163 -13.15 -8.86 -9.12
N LEU A 164 -12.46 -9.67 -9.94
CA LEU A 164 -11.01 -9.65 -10.05
C LEU A 164 -10.51 -8.36 -10.71
N VAL A 165 -9.29 -7.96 -10.35
CA VAL A 165 -8.60 -6.80 -10.97
C VAL A 165 -8.54 -6.99 -12.50
N PRO A 166 -9.15 -6.09 -13.29
CA PRO A 166 -9.07 -6.18 -14.74
C PRO A 166 -7.63 -6.02 -15.23
N SER A 167 -7.22 -6.74 -16.27
CA SER A 167 -5.88 -6.57 -16.87
C SER A 167 -5.61 -5.12 -17.31
N ALA A 168 -6.67 -4.40 -17.73
CA ALA A 168 -6.60 -3.00 -18.09
C ALA A 168 -6.33 -2.05 -16.90
N ALA A 169 -6.40 -2.50 -15.64
CA ALA A 169 -6.11 -1.68 -14.46
C ALA A 169 -4.67 -1.13 -14.46
N VAL A 170 -3.73 -1.82 -15.11
CA VAL A 170 -2.35 -1.34 -15.29
C VAL A 170 -2.29 0.00 -16.02
N LYS A 171 -3.29 0.33 -16.85
CA LYS A 171 -3.37 1.63 -17.55
C LYS A 171 -3.38 2.81 -16.59
N VAL A 172 -3.80 2.62 -15.35
CA VAL A 172 -3.75 3.68 -14.32
C VAL A 172 -2.34 4.23 -14.16
N THR A 173 -1.31 3.40 -14.34
CA THR A 173 0.11 3.83 -14.28
C THR A 173 0.50 4.82 -15.38
N LEU A 174 -0.28 4.89 -16.46
CA LEU A 174 -0.05 5.81 -17.57
C LEU A 174 -0.69 7.18 -17.36
N ALA A 175 -1.54 7.33 -16.34
CA ALA A 175 -2.21 8.58 -16.03
C ALA A 175 -1.20 9.62 -15.54
N ARG A 176 -1.21 10.79 -16.18
CA ARG A 176 -0.39 11.95 -15.83
C ARG A 176 -1.19 12.95 -15.03
N THR A 177 -2.51 12.99 -15.22
CA THR A 177 -3.42 13.86 -14.47
C THR A 177 -4.51 13.06 -13.78
N MET A 178 -5.15 13.67 -12.78
CA MET A 178 -6.29 13.04 -12.12
C MET A 178 -7.50 12.86 -13.04
N ASP A 179 -7.69 13.72 -14.05
CA ASP A 179 -8.76 13.56 -15.04
C ASP A 179 -8.52 12.36 -15.96
N GLU A 180 -7.27 12.15 -16.40
CA GLU A 180 -6.88 10.94 -17.14
C GLU A 180 -7.10 9.70 -16.28
N LYS A 181 -6.68 9.76 -15.02
CA LYS A 181 -6.91 8.68 -14.05
C LYS A 181 -8.41 8.38 -13.92
N CYS A 182 -9.26 9.39 -13.73
CA CYS A 182 -10.71 9.24 -13.69
C CYS A 182 -11.28 8.57 -14.94
N ALA A 183 -10.82 8.97 -16.13
CA ALA A 183 -11.27 8.37 -17.38
C ALA A 183 -10.90 6.88 -17.48
N ILE A 184 -9.68 6.52 -17.04
CA ILE A 184 -9.24 5.13 -16.97
C ILE A 184 -10.07 4.35 -15.95
N LEU A 185 -10.26 4.86 -14.74
CA LEU A 185 -11.05 4.20 -13.69
C LEU A 185 -12.48 3.93 -14.16
N LYS A 186 -13.12 4.92 -14.79
CA LYS A 186 -14.44 4.75 -15.43
C LYS A 186 -14.43 3.61 -16.46
N SER A 187 -13.41 3.53 -17.30
CA SER A 187 -13.31 2.52 -18.36
C SER A 187 -13.14 1.08 -17.86
N ILE A 188 -12.58 0.90 -16.67
CA ILE A 188 -12.33 -0.42 -16.07
C ILE A 188 -13.43 -0.85 -15.09
N GLY A 189 -14.52 -0.08 -14.96
CA GLY A 189 -15.66 -0.42 -14.08
C GLY A 189 -15.65 0.30 -12.72
N GLY A 190 -14.82 1.32 -12.55
CA GLY A 190 -14.89 2.21 -11.40
C GLY A 190 -16.24 2.91 -11.31
N LYS A 191 -16.65 3.27 -10.09
CA LYS A 191 -17.92 3.92 -9.77
C LYS A 191 -17.68 5.38 -9.42
N PHE A 192 -18.60 6.24 -9.85
CA PHE A 192 -18.60 7.64 -9.45
C PHE A 192 -19.38 7.82 -8.15
N HIS A 193 -18.79 8.55 -7.21
CA HIS A 193 -19.41 8.98 -5.97
C HIS A 193 -19.46 10.50 -5.96
N GLN A 194 -20.59 11.08 -5.53
CA GLN A 194 -20.79 12.54 -5.53
C GLN A 194 -19.93 13.23 -4.46
N SER A 195 -19.64 12.53 -3.37
CA SER A 195 -18.75 12.94 -2.29
C SER A 195 -18.26 11.71 -1.53
N LEU A 196 -17.29 11.90 -0.61
CA LEU A 196 -16.87 10.86 0.32
C LEU A 196 -18.04 10.31 1.16
N ASP A 197 -19.03 11.13 1.50
CA ASP A 197 -20.17 10.67 2.29
C ASP A 197 -21.01 9.63 1.56
N THR A 198 -21.10 9.76 0.23
CA THR A 198 -21.81 8.80 -0.64
C THR A 198 -21.02 7.53 -0.96
N TYR A 199 -19.78 7.43 -0.47
CA TYR A 199 -18.95 6.25 -0.65
C TYR A 199 -19.29 5.17 0.40
N ASP A 200 -19.60 3.96 -0.07
CA ASP A 200 -20.06 2.81 0.72
C ASP A 200 -19.23 1.53 0.46
N GLY A 201 -18.07 1.66 -0.21
CA GLY A 201 -17.12 0.56 -0.44
C GLY A 201 -16.28 0.19 0.79
N ALA A 202 -15.32 -0.72 0.62
CA ALA A 202 -14.46 -1.21 1.73
C ALA A 202 -13.03 -0.67 1.72
N ALA A 203 -12.65 0.15 0.75
CA ALA A 203 -11.44 0.95 0.84
C ALA A 203 -11.49 1.94 2.03
N CYS A 204 -10.30 2.34 2.49
CA CYS A 204 -10.11 3.17 3.67
C CYS A 204 -10.39 4.67 3.48
N LEU A 205 -11.19 5.09 2.48
CA LEU A 205 -11.37 6.52 2.16
C LEU A 205 -11.93 7.33 3.33
N LYS A 206 -12.80 6.70 4.15
CA LYS A 206 -13.37 7.28 5.38
C LYS A 206 -12.71 6.76 6.66
N ALA A 207 -11.62 6.01 6.55
CA ALA A 207 -11.01 5.36 7.72
C ALA A 207 -10.48 6.38 8.73
N TRP A 208 -10.10 7.59 8.29
CA TRP A 208 -9.69 8.63 9.23
C TRP A 208 -10.77 8.97 10.25
N THR A 209 -12.04 9.03 9.88
CA THR A 209 -13.11 9.33 10.84
C THR A 209 -13.68 8.08 11.52
N THR A 210 -13.58 6.92 10.87
CA THR A 210 -14.28 5.70 11.30
C THR A 210 -13.39 4.67 12.00
N LYS A 211 -12.10 4.59 11.67
CA LYS A 211 -11.18 3.60 12.25
C LYS A 211 -10.60 4.13 13.56
N THR A 212 -11.12 3.61 14.67
CA THR A 212 -10.65 3.90 16.03
C THR A 212 -9.95 2.70 16.69
N ALA A 213 -10.05 1.51 16.08
CA ALA A 213 -9.38 0.29 16.48
C ALA A 213 -8.89 -0.48 15.22
N GLY A 214 -8.00 -1.46 15.42
CA GLY A 214 -7.57 -2.29 14.32
C GLY A 214 -8.59 -3.36 13.94
N GLU A 215 -8.49 -3.88 12.71
CA GLU A 215 -9.40 -4.90 12.16
C GLU A 215 -9.04 -6.31 12.62
N VAL A 216 -7.75 -6.56 12.82
CA VAL A 216 -7.13 -7.86 13.10
C VAL A 216 -6.41 -7.83 14.45
N GLY A 217 -5.76 -6.71 14.77
CA GLY A 217 -5.01 -6.50 16.02
C GLY A 217 -5.11 -5.06 16.52
N PRO A 218 -4.40 -4.69 17.60
CA PRO A 218 -4.33 -3.30 18.02
C PRO A 218 -3.60 -2.44 16.99
N LEU A 219 -3.96 -1.15 16.90
CA LEU A 219 -3.20 -0.18 16.11
C LEU A 219 -1.84 0.09 16.79
N GLU A 220 -0.75 -0.38 16.18
CA GLU A 220 0.59 -0.23 16.73
C GLU A 220 1.13 1.18 16.50
N ILE A 221 1.37 1.92 17.59
CA ILE A 221 1.95 3.26 17.52
C ILE A 221 3.44 3.16 17.21
N THR A 222 3.86 3.74 16.09
CA THR A 222 5.27 3.81 15.69
C THR A 222 5.85 5.18 16.03
N LYS A 223 6.71 5.24 17.05
CA LYS A 223 7.39 6.48 17.46
C LYS A 223 8.35 6.97 16.39
N TYR A 224 8.49 8.29 16.29
CA TYR A 224 9.55 8.89 15.49
C TYR A 224 10.87 8.70 16.24
N GLU A 225 11.79 7.93 15.66
CA GLU A 225 13.13 7.73 16.20
C GLU A 225 14.12 8.26 15.17
N THR A 226 14.86 9.30 15.53
CA THR A 226 16.04 9.72 14.78
C THR A 226 17.12 8.65 14.97
N GLU A 227 17.74 8.16 13.89
CA GLU A 227 18.93 7.32 14.01
C GLU A 227 20.01 8.11 14.79
N GLY A 228 20.31 7.68 16.01
CA GLY A 228 21.41 8.18 16.84
C GLY A 228 21.05 9.30 17.83
N ALA A 229 20.74 8.90 19.06
CA ALA A 229 21.23 9.56 20.27
C ALA A 229 22.27 8.63 20.91
#